data_AF-M3AQP4-F1
#
_entry.id   AF-M3AQP4-F1
#
_cell.length_a   1.000
_cell.length_b   1.000
_cell.length_c   1.000
_cell.angle_alpha   90.00
_cell.angle_beta   90.00
_cell.angle_gamma   90.00
#
_symmetry.space_group_name_H-M   'P 1'
#
loop_
_entity.id
_entity.type
_entity.pdbx_description
1 polymer ?
#
loop_
_entity_poly.entity_id
_entity_poly.type
_entity_poly.pdbx_seq_one_letter_code
_entity_poly.pdbx_strand_id
1 'polypeptide(L)'
;MASRNPPPRNDGVTPTHAVAVMVGNAANIVWINRDRYICVYTAPAGTEKDRAESNEKYILTAPRIDNRPVLVRARDPRLATIDYTDENDGAEMWRIYYFNEHSYLCEIKSDGEGGWERGSLDDQHLQVAEKSPLAAVVDGSDVKVYYQPPNKSSLYVTWSPKGRQGQWSTPSCMTDSL
;
A
#
# COMPACT_ATOMS: atom_id res chain seq x y z
N MET A 1 -25.10 -20.42 5.06
CA MET A 1 -25.37 -19.33 4.11
C MET A 1 -24.29 -18.27 4.28
N ALA A 2 -23.44 -18.08 3.27
CA ALA A 2 -22.29 -17.20 3.36
C ALA A 2 -22.73 -15.72 3.32
N SER A 3 -22.30 -14.96 4.33
CA SER A 3 -22.41 -13.51 4.40
C SER A 3 -21.64 -12.86 3.26
N ARG A 4 -22.34 -12.53 2.17
CA ARG A 4 -21.83 -11.68 1.09
C ARG A 4 -21.84 -10.24 1.59
N ASN A 5 -20.71 -9.76 2.12
CA ASN A 5 -20.58 -8.33 2.39
C ASN A 5 -20.72 -7.57 1.04
N PRO A 6 -21.56 -6.54 0.97
CA PRO A 6 -21.80 -5.79 -0.26
C PRO A 6 -20.52 -5.10 -0.74
N PRO A 7 -20.40 -4.81 -2.06
CA PRO A 7 -19.28 -4.04 -2.58
C PRO A 7 -19.20 -2.64 -1.93
N PRO A 8 -18.02 -1.97 -1.98
CA PRO A 8 -17.89 -0.59 -1.55
C PRO A 8 -18.95 0.27 -2.22
N ARG A 9 -19.72 1.03 -1.43
CA ARG A 9 -20.73 1.93 -1.99
C ARG A 9 -20.04 3.11 -2.68
N ASN A 10 -20.59 3.51 -3.83
CA ASN A 10 -20.13 4.62 -4.66
C ASN A 10 -20.91 5.91 -4.32
N ASP A 11 -21.08 6.18 -3.03
CA ASP A 11 -21.71 7.38 -2.49
C ASP A 11 -20.60 8.40 -2.20
N GLY A 12 -20.53 9.45 -3.02
CA GLY A 12 -19.50 10.49 -3.07
C GLY A 12 -19.16 11.18 -1.74
N VAL A 13 -18.42 10.49 -0.88
CA VAL A 13 -17.93 10.96 0.41
C VAL A 13 -16.40 10.95 0.41
N THR A 14 -15.83 12.03 0.96
CA THR A 14 -14.39 12.33 1.01
C THR A 14 -13.58 11.15 1.59
N PRO A 15 -12.59 10.60 0.85
CA PRO A 15 -11.70 9.58 1.40
C PRO A 15 -10.94 10.13 2.61
N THR A 16 -10.73 9.33 3.65
CA THR A 16 -9.91 9.76 4.81
C THR A 16 -8.45 9.94 4.43
N HIS A 17 -7.99 9.18 3.42
CA HIS A 17 -6.70 9.34 2.77
C HIS A 17 -6.76 8.69 1.39
N ALA A 18 -6.05 9.24 0.41
CA ALA A 18 -5.91 8.68 -0.92
C ALA A 18 -4.48 8.89 -1.42
N VAL A 19 -4.01 7.99 -2.27
CA VAL A 19 -2.72 8.04 -2.95
C VAL A 19 -2.90 7.55 -4.38
N ALA A 20 -2.08 8.06 -5.29
CA ALA A 20 -2.08 7.66 -6.69
C ALA A 20 -0.78 6.92 -7.02
N VAL A 21 -0.86 5.96 -7.94
CA VAL A 21 0.28 5.16 -8.40
C VAL A 21 0.03 4.69 -9.83
N MET A 22 1.06 4.70 -10.65
CA MET A 22 1.03 4.02 -11.94
C MET A 22 1.40 2.57 -11.67
N VAL A 23 0.68 1.61 -12.23
CA VAL A 23 1.09 0.19 -12.17
C VAL A 23 1.09 -0.28 -13.62
N GLY A 24 2.28 -0.59 -14.14
CA GLY A 24 2.49 -0.69 -15.58
C GLY A 24 2.00 0.58 -16.29
N ASN A 25 1.06 0.42 -17.24
CA ASN A 25 0.48 1.54 -18.00
C ASN A 25 -0.89 2.02 -17.49
N ALA A 26 -1.32 1.56 -16.31
CA ALA A 26 -2.60 1.93 -15.72
C ALA A 26 -2.41 2.89 -14.54
N ALA A 27 -3.22 3.96 -14.51
CA ALA A 27 -3.27 4.85 -13.36
C ALA A 27 -4.22 4.28 -12.30
N ASN A 28 -3.76 4.21 -11.06
CA ASN A 28 -4.51 3.68 -9.94
C ASN A 28 -4.65 4.74 -8.85
N ILE A 29 -5.83 4.81 -8.24
CA ILE A 29 -6.06 5.54 -7.00
C ILE A 29 -6.35 4.50 -5.92
N VAL A 30 -5.57 4.55 -4.83
CA VAL A 30 -5.81 3.76 -3.63
C VAL A 30 -6.36 4.70 -2.56
N TRP A 31 -7.48 4.34 -1.95
CA TRP A 31 -8.05 5.14 -0.86
C TRP A 31 -8.68 4.27 0.22
N ILE A 32 -8.93 4.90 1.35
CA ILE A 32 -9.71 4.31 2.44
C ILE A 32 -11.12 4.87 2.35
N ASN A 33 -12.10 3.98 2.17
CA ASN A 33 -13.51 4.36 2.12
C ASN A 33 -14.09 4.63 3.52
N ARG A 34 -15.35 5.05 3.58
CA ARG A 34 -16.06 5.34 4.84
C ARG A 34 -16.13 4.15 5.80
N ASP A 35 -16.30 2.95 5.25
CA ASP A 35 -16.34 1.69 5.99
C ASP A 35 -14.95 1.19 6.40
N ARG A 36 -13.92 2.03 6.20
CA ARG A 36 -12.51 1.80 6.52
C ARG A 36 -11.84 0.72 5.69
N TYR A 37 -12.39 0.35 4.54
CA TYR A 37 -11.74 -0.59 3.63
C TYR A 37 -10.80 0.12 2.67
N ILE A 38 -9.67 -0.54 2.37
CA ILE A 38 -8.82 -0.14 1.24
C ILE A 38 -9.58 -0.46 -0.05
N CYS A 39 -9.66 0.52 -0.93
CA CYS A 39 -10.29 0.42 -2.24
C CYS A 39 -9.30 0.90 -3.31
N VAL A 40 -9.46 0.35 -4.52
CA VAL A 40 -8.62 0.66 -5.67
C VAL A 40 -9.51 1.00 -6.86
N TYR A 41 -9.17 2.08 -7.55
CA TYR A 41 -9.83 2.57 -8.74
C TYR A 41 -8.78 2.57 -9.84
N THR A 42 -8.94 1.67 -10.79
CA THR A 42 -8.01 1.48 -11.89
C THR A 42 -8.58 2.16 -13.12
N ALA A 43 -7.86 3.15 -13.65
CA ALA A 43 -8.13 3.70 -14.95
C ALA A 43 -7.76 2.67 -16.03
N PRO A 44 -8.52 2.58 -17.12
CA PRO A 44 -8.13 1.75 -18.25
C PRO A 44 -6.72 2.12 -18.73
N ALA A 45 -5.94 1.14 -19.19
CA ALA A 45 -4.60 1.40 -19.70
C ALA A 45 -4.67 2.24 -21.00
N GLY A 46 -3.58 2.91 -21.34
CA GLY A 46 -3.48 3.71 -22.57
C GLY A 46 -3.60 5.22 -22.38
N THR A 47 -3.54 5.95 -23.49
CA THR A 47 -3.59 7.42 -23.50
C THR A 47 -5.00 7.93 -23.18
N GLU A 48 -5.12 9.22 -22.82
CA GLU A 48 -6.45 9.84 -22.65
C GLU A 48 -7.32 9.71 -23.91
N LYS A 49 -6.69 9.73 -25.09
CA LYS A 49 -7.38 9.52 -26.36
C LYS A 49 -7.90 8.08 -26.48
N ASP A 50 -7.06 7.09 -26.17
CA ASP A 50 -7.47 5.67 -26.21
C ASP A 50 -8.65 5.42 -25.25
N ARG A 51 -8.63 6.06 -24.06
CA ARG A 51 -9.70 5.97 -23.05
C ARG A 51 -10.99 6.67 -23.46
N ALA A 52 -10.91 7.77 -24.19
CA ALA A 52 -12.09 8.49 -24.67
C ALA A 52 -12.78 7.76 -25.83
N GLU A 53 -12.00 7.01 -26.62
CA GLU A 53 -12.48 6.21 -27.75
C GLU A 53 -12.89 4.79 -27.32
N SER A 54 -12.34 4.28 -26.21
CA SER A 54 -12.74 2.98 -25.65
C SER A 54 -13.98 3.12 -24.75
N ASN A 55 -14.94 2.21 -24.90
CA ASN A 55 -16.04 2.06 -23.94
C ASN A 55 -15.57 1.39 -22.62
N GLU A 56 -14.27 1.40 -22.34
CA GLU A 56 -13.71 0.76 -21.15
C GLU A 56 -14.07 1.56 -19.91
N LYS A 57 -14.64 0.87 -18.94
CA LYS A 57 -15.05 1.46 -17.68
C LYS A 57 -13.91 1.32 -16.69
N TYR A 58 -13.74 2.36 -15.88
CA TYR A 58 -12.92 2.27 -14.68
C TYR A 58 -13.34 1.08 -13.81
N ILE A 59 -12.34 0.40 -13.26
CA ILE A 59 -12.55 -0.79 -12.45
C ILE A 59 -12.42 -0.39 -10.99
N LEU A 60 -13.49 -0.61 -10.23
CA LEU A 60 -13.50 -0.46 -8.78
C LEU A 60 -13.29 -1.82 -8.13
N THR A 61 -12.21 -1.97 -7.37
CA THR A 61 -11.91 -3.19 -6.61
C THR A 61 -11.56 -2.87 -5.14
N ALA A 62 -11.44 -3.92 -4.34
CA ALA A 62 -10.92 -3.83 -2.97
C ALA A 62 -9.88 -4.94 -2.79
N PRO A 63 -8.64 -4.63 -2.37
CA PRO A 63 -7.64 -5.63 -2.01
C PRO A 63 -8.19 -6.60 -0.97
N ARG A 64 -7.88 -7.90 -1.13
CA ARG A 64 -8.40 -8.97 -0.26
C ARG A 64 -7.28 -9.89 0.19
N ILE A 65 -7.20 -10.10 1.50
CA ILE A 65 -6.37 -11.16 2.11
C ILE A 65 -7.33 -12.23 2.62
N ASP A 66 -7.06 -13.50 2.32
CA ASP A 66 -7.92 -14.63 2.71
C ASP A 66 -9.40 -14.41 2.33
N ASN A 67 -9.63 -13.88 1.12
CA ASN A 67 -10.94 -13.49 0.58
C ASN A 67 -11.69 -12.37 1.33
N ARG A 68 -11.05 -11.70 2.30
CA ARG A 68 -11.64 -10.61 3.08
C ARG A 68 -11.04 -9.26 2.66
N PRO A 69 -11.86 -8.21 2.44
CA PRO A 69 -11.36 -6.88 2.17
C PRO A 69 -10.47 -6.38 3.31
N VAL A 70 -9.39 -5.68 2.95
CA VAL A 70 -8.45 -5.14 3.94
C VAL A 70 -9.08 -3.96 4.68
N LEU A 71 -9.15 -4.07 6.01
CA LEU A 71 -9.82 -3.12 6.90
C LEU A 71 -8.78 -2.31 7.70
N VAL A 72 -8.91 -0.98 7.66
CA VAL A 72 -7.98 -0.01 8.26
C VAL A 72 -8.61 0.68 9.47
N ARG A 73 -8.42 0.08 10.65
CA ARG A 73 -8.98 0.57 11.91
C ARG A 73 -8.09 1.56 12.68
N ALA A 74 -7.02 2.05 12.06
CA ALA A 74 -6.20 3.12 12.63
C ALA A 74 -7.04 4.37 12.96
N ARG A 75 -6.66 5.05 14.05
CA ARG A 75 -7.32 6.29 14.48
C ARG A 75 -7.10 7.43 13.48
N ASP A 76 -5.87 7.57 12.97
CA ASP A 76 -5.49 8.45 11.85
C ASP A 76 -4.97 7.59 10.68
N PRO A 77 -5.85 7.17 9.75
CA PRO A 77 -5.44 6.29 8.65
C PRO A 77 -4.55 6.99 7.65
N ARG A 78 -3.43 6.35 7.30
CA ARG A 78 -2.54 6.77 6.23
C ARG A 78 -2.38 5.66 5.20
N LEU A 79 -2.11 6.09 3.97
CA LEU A 79 -1.72 5.21 2.88
C LEU A 79 -0.42 5.71 2.27
N ALA A 80 0.44 4.78 1.86
CA ALA A 80 1.45 4.99 0.84
C ALA A 80 1.44 3.80 -0.10
N THR A 81 1.92 3.98 -1.32
CA THR A 81 1.95 2.91 -2.31
C THR A 81 3.08 3.15 -3.30
N ILE A 82 3.61 2.06 -3.85
CA ILE A 82 4.64 2.05 -4.87
C ILE A 82 4.39 0.88 -5.82
N ASP A 83 4.84 1.02 -7.05
CA ASP A 83 5.08 -0.06 -7.99
C ASP A 83 6.57 -0.17 -8.29
N TYR A 84 7.05 -1.36 -8.57
CA TYR A 84 8.39 -1.59 -9.13
C TYR A 84 8.47 -2.98 -9.77
N THR A 85 9.45 -3.17 -10.64
CA THR A 85 9.78 -4.51 -11.17
C THR A 85 10.84 -5.14 -10.27
N ASP A 86 10.57 -6.33 -9.73
CA ASP A 86 11.58 -7.09 -8.97
C ASP A 86 12.72 -7.50 -9.91
N GLU A 87 13.94 -7.11 -9.59
CA GLU A 87 15.10 -7.38 -10.45
C GLU A 87 15.50 -8.86 -10.47
N ASN A 88 15.02 -9.69 -9.53
CA ASN A 88 15.40 -11.09 -9.43
C ASN A 88 14.63 -11.98 -10.42
N ASP A 89 13.33 -11.76 -10.56
CA ASP A 89 12.44 -12.58 -11.39
C ASP A 89 11.64 -11.78 -12.43
N GLY A 90 11.74 -10.45 -12.41
CA GLY A 90 11.03 -9.56 -13.32
C GLY A 90 9.56 -9.35 -12.96
N ALA A 91 9.10 -9.82 -11.80
CA ALA A 91 7.70 -9.67 -11.39
C ALA A 91 7.35 -8.19 -11.16
N GLU A 92 6.18 -7.77 -11.64
CA GLU A 92 5.63 -6.46 -11.32
C GLU A 92 5.06 -6.47 -9.91
N MET A 93 5.71 -5.74 -9.01
CA MET A 93 5.35 -5.68 -7.61
C MET A 93 4.57 -4.42 -7.31
N TRP A 94 3.37 -4.57 -6.76
CA TRP A 94 2.59 -3.46 -6.21
C TRP A 94 2.46 -3.62 -4.70
N ARG A 95 2.89 -2.60 -3.95
CA ARG A 95 2.82 -2.58 -2.48
C ARG A 95 1.94 -1.43 -2.00
N ILE A 96 1.14 -1.69 -0.97
CA ILE A 96 0.35 -0.69 -0.26
C ILE A 96 0.70 -0.77 1.23
N TYR A 97 1.08 0.37 1.79
CA TYR A 97 1.41 0.56 3.19
C TYR A 97 0.30 1.31 3.91
N TYR A 98 0.03 0.90 5.15
CA TYR A 98 -1.01 1.51 5.97
C TYR A 98 -0.73 1.29 7.46
N PHE A 99 -1.52 1.92 8.32
CA PHE A 99 -1.48 1.67 9.77
C PHE A 99 -2.69 0.84 10.21
N ASN A 100 -2.49 -0.15 11.08
CA ASN A 100 -3.59 -0.94 11.64
C ASN A 100 -4.17 -0.31 12.94
N GLU A 101 -5.15 -0.96 13.55
CA GLU A 101 -5.78 -0.55 14.83
C GLU A 101 -4.81 -0.40 16.00
N HIS A 102 -3.66 -1.08 15.95
CA HIS A 102 -2.65 -1.10 17.00
C HIS A 102 -1.53 -0.10 16.73
N SER A 103 -1.67 0.77 15.72
CA SER A 103 -0.63 1.71 15.30
C SER A 103 0.68 1.00 14.91
N TYR A 104 0.56 -0.15 14.23
CA TYR A 104 1.69 -0.76 13.53
C TYR A 104 1.65 -0.41 12.04
N LEU A 105 2.82 -0.21 11.45
CA LEU A 105 3.02 -0.14 10.01
C LEU A 105 2.82 -1.54 9.41
N CYS A 106 1.92 -1.63 8.44
CA CYS A 106 1.55 -2.86 7.76
C CYS A 106 1.73 -2.73 6.24
N GLU A 107 1.84 -3.87 5.58
CA GLU A 107 2.00 -4.01 4.14
C GLU A 107 1.02 -5.05 3.57
N ILE A 108 0.42 -4.70 2.44
CA ILE A 108 -0.12 -5.69 1.51
C ILE A 108 0.58 -5.57 0.16
N LYS A 109 0.76 -6.69 -0.53
CA LYS A 109 1.42 -6.72 -1.83
C LYS A 109 0.67 -7.58 -2.84
N SER A 110 0.89 -7.29 -4.11
CA SER A 110 0.43 -8.08 -5.26
C SER A 110 1.57 -8.18 -6.28
N ASP A 111 1.67 -9.32 -6.93
CA ASP A 111 2.60 -9.64 -8.02
C ASP A 111 1.93 -9.58 -9.40
N GLY A 112 0.68 -9.09 -9.47
CA GLY A 112 -0.10 -9.02 -10.70
C GLY A 112 -0.84 -10.30 -11.10
N GLU A 113 -0.46 -11.47 -10.57
CA GLU A 113 -1.01 -12.77 -10.98
C GLU A 113 -1.77 -13.51 -9.86
N GLY A 114 -1.39 -13.32 -8.59
CA GLY A 114 -1.86 -14.11 -7.44
C GLY A 114 -2.92 -13.44 -6.54
N GLY A 115 -3.32 -12.20 -6.84
CA GLY A 115 -4.17 -11.41 -5.96
C GLY A 115 -3.34 -10.67 -4.90
N TRP A 116 -3.93 -10.43 -3.71
CA TRP A 116 -3.29 -9.66 -2.64
C TRP A 116 -2.90 -10.54 -1.47
N GLU A 117 -1.69 -10.33 -0.96
CA GLU A 117 -1.16 -11.03 0.21
C GLU A 117 -0.58 -10.05 1.24
N ARG A 118 -0.32 -10.55 2.45
CA ARG A 118 0.39 -9.78 3.48
C ARG A 118 1.87 -9.68 3.13
N GLY A 119 2.43 -8.51 3.36
CA GLY A 119 3.85 -8.27 3.25
C GLY A 119 4.63 -8.76 4.47
N SER A 120 5.92 -9.04 4.30
CA SER A 120 6.83 -9.40 5.39
C SER A 120 7.16 -8.22 6.32
N LEU A 121 6.71 -7.01 5.99
CA LEU A 121 6.86 -5.85 6.86
C LEU A 121 6.07 -6.00 8.16
N ASP A 122 4.94 -6.71 8.11
CA ASP A 122 4.08 -6.95 9.27
C ASP A 122 4.82 -7.66 10.42
N ASP A 123 5.79 -8.53 10.07
CA ASP A 123 6.60 -9.29 11.02
C ASP A 123 7.61 -8.42 11.79
N GLN A 124 7.85 -7.18 11.33
CA GLN A 124 8.75 -6.23 12.00
C GLN A 124 8.09 -5.54 13.19
N HIS A 125 6.75 -5.60 13.30
CA HIS A 125 5.99 -4.97 14.38
C HIS A 125 6.37 -3.49 14.64
N LEU A 126 6.58 -2.73 13.57
CA LEU A 126 7.04 -1.34 13.65
C LEU A 126 5.93 -0.42 14.16
N GLN A 127 6.04 0.02 15.41
CA GLN A 127 5.07 0.92 16.02
C GLN A 127 5.23 2.34 15.46
N VAL A 128 4.11 3.02 15.24
CA VAL A 128 4.05 4.39 14.70
C VAL A 128 3.41 5.36 15.67
N ALA A 129 3.76 6.64 15.57
CA ALA A 129 3.09 7.70 16.30
C ALA A 129 1.67 7.95 15.78
N GLU A 130 0.77 8.46 16.65
CA GLU A 130 -0.65 8.69 16.36
C GLU A 130 -0.93 9.58 15.14
N LYS A 131 0.03 10.42 14.73
CA LYS A 131 -0.08 11.31 13.56
C LYS A 131 1.12 11.16 12.62
N SER A 132 1.72 9.98 12.60
CA SER A 132 2.86 9.70 11.75
C SER A 132 2.50 10.00 10.29
N PRO A 133 3.32 10.77 9.55
CA PRO A 133 3.23 10.75 8.09
C PRO A 133 3.59 9.34 7.57
N LEU A 134 3.19 9.05 6.33
CA LEU A 134 3.55 7.81 5.67
C LEU A 134 3.89 8.11 4.21
N ALA A 135 5.07 7.68 3.78
CA ALA A 135 5.50 7.77 2.39
C ALA A 135 6.31 6.52 2.04
N ALA A 136 6.27 6.11 0.78
CA ALA A 136 7.07 5.01 0.28
C ALA A 136 7.66 5.40 -1.07
N VAL A 137 8.90 5.00 -1.31
CA VAL A 137 9.62 5.27 -2.56
C VAL A 137 10.48 4.06 -2.92
N VAL A 138 10.77 3.95 -4.21
CA VAL A 138 11.77 3.05 -4.75
C VAL A 138 13.04 3.88 -4.99
N ASP A 139 14.14 3.48 -4.39
CA ASP A 139 15.45 4.14 -4.49
C ASP A 139 16.48 3.13 -5.01
N GLY A 140 16.72 3.17 -6.33
CA GLY A 140 17.45 2.11 -7.02
C GLY A 140 16.70 0.79 -6.94
N SER A 141 17.35 -0.26 -6.41
CA SER A 141 16.72 -1.56 -6.18
C SER A 141 15.98 -1.64 -4.84
N ASP A 142 16.10 -0.63 -3.99
CA ASP A 142 15.60 -0.69 -2.61
C ASP A 142 14.23 -0.04 -2.49
N VAL A 143 13.38 -0.61 -1.65
CA VAL A 143 12.13 0.02 -1.22
C VAL A 143 12.36 0.68 0.13
N LYS A 144 12.00 1.96 0.26
CA LYS A 144 12.08 2.70 1.52
C LYS A 144 10.70 3.18 1.94
N VAL A 145 10.32 2.88 3.18
CA VAL A 145 9.07 3.35 3.79
C VAL A 145 9.40 4.29 4.94
N TYR A 146 8.99 5.54 4.81
CA TYR A 146 9.22 6.62 5.77
C TYR A 146 8.02 6.78 6.69
N TYR A 147 8.30 6.84 7.99
CA TYR A 147 7.30 7.02 9.03
C TYR A 147 7.92 7.67 10.28
N GLN A 148 7.08 8.04 11.23
CA GLN A 148 7.48 8.59 12.51
C GLN A 148 7.13 7.59 13.64
N PRO A 149 8.12 6.96 14.29
CA PRO A 149 7.92 6.20 15.53
C PRO A 149 7.37 7.02 16.71
N PRO A 150 6.89 6.37 17.80
CA PRO A 150 6.33 7.04 18.97
C PRO A 150 7.25 8.05 19.67
N ASN A 151 8.57 7.84 19.60
CA ASN A 151 9.58 8.78 20.11
C ASN A 151 9.71 10.07 19.25
N LYS A 152 8.95 10.16 18.15
CA LYS A 152 8.87 11.28 17.21
C LYS A 152 10.13 11.54 16.37
N SER A 153 11.13 10.66 16.38
CA SER A 153 12.21 10.74 15.37
C SER A 153 11.64 10.45 13.99
N SER A 154 12.20 11.05 12.94
CA SER A 154 11.89 10.63 11.57
C SER A 154 12.68 9.37 11.28
N LEU A 155 12.02 8.30 10.84
CA LEU A 155 12.67 7.03 10.53
C LEU A 155 12.24 6.55 9.13
N TYR A 156 13.02 5.61 8.58
CA TYR A 156 12.58 4.78 7.49
C TYR A 156 13.00 3.33 7.73
N VAL A 157 12.27 2.42 7.09
CA VAL A 157 12.64 1.00 6.99
C VAL A 157 12.89 0.69 5.52
N THR A 158 13.94 -0.07 5.25
CA THR A 158 14.38 -0.44 3.91
C THR A 158 14.16 -1.91 3.68
N TRP A 159 13.56 -2.26 2.56
CA TRP A 159 13.61 -3.60 1.99
C TRP A 159 14.57 -3.57 0.80
N SER A 160 15.59 -4.44 0.84
CA SER A 160 16.54 -4.57 -0.25
C SER A 160 16.48 -5.99 -0.82
N PRO A 161 16.16 -6.16 -2.11
CA PRO A 161 16.19 -7.46 -2.77
C PRO A 161 17.61 -8.02 -2.82
N LYS A 162 18.63 -7.15 -2.91
CA LYS A 162 20.07 -7.52 -3.00
C LYS A 162 20.82 -7.51 -1.66
N GLY A 163 20.18 -7.09 -0.57
CA GLY A 163 20.75 -7.11 0.79
C GLY A 163 20.85 -8.52 1.38
N ARG A 164 20.92 -8.67 2.71
CA ARG A 164 20.71 -9.98 3.37
C ARG A 164 19.26 -10.44 3.09
N GLN A 165 19.07 -11.07 1.93
CA GLN A 165 17.89 -11.73 1.37
C GLN A 165 16.54 -11.24 1.90
N GLY A 166 15.91 -10.29 1.21
CA GLY A 166 14.47 -10.07 1.29
C GLY A 166 13.94 -9.64 2.67
N GLN A 167 14.80 -9.15 3.55
CA GLN A 167 14.43 -8.69 4.89
C GLN A 167 14.31 -7.18 4.95
N TRP A 168 13.36 -6.73 5.76
CA TRP A 168 13.26 -5.36 6.18
C TRP A 168 14.37 -5.04 7.19
N SER A 169 14.94 -3.85 7.08
CA SER A 169 15.97 -3.37 7.99
C SER A 169 15.79 -1.90 8.31
N THR A 170 16.06 -1.54 9.55
CA THR A 170 16.14 -0.14 9.99
C THR A 170 17.60 0.31 9.97
N PRO A 171 17.92 1.52 9.49
CA PRO A 171 19.29 2.04 9.50
C PRO A 171 19.89 2.09 10.90
N SER A 172 21.10 1.54 11.06
CA SER A 172 21.82 1.50 12.34
C SER A 172 22.23 2.89 12.86
N CYS A 173 22.46 3.85 11.96
CA CYS A 173 22.81 5.22 12.35
C CYS A 173 21.67 6.00 13.03
N MET A 174 20.46 5.43 13.09
CA MET A 174 19.30 6.02 13.77
C MET A 174 18.86 5.27 15.02
N THR A 175 19.53 4.15 15.37
CA THR A 175 19.25 3.38 16.60
C THR A 175 20.07 3.85 17.81
N ASP A 176 21.13 4.63 17.60
CA ASP A 176 22.03 5.12 18.67
C ASP A 176 21.44 6.28 19.50
N SER A 177 20.14 6.55 19.39
CA SER A 177 19.44 7.59 20.14
C SER A 177 18.10 7.13 20.73
N LEU A 178 17.89 5.81 20.84
CA LEU A 178 16.76 5.20 21.54
C LEU A 178 17.10 4.90 23.00
#